data_AF-A0A8T7KEF7-F1
#
_entry.id   AF-A0A8T7KEF7-F1
#
_cell.length_a   1.000
_cell.length_b   1.000
_cell.length_c   1.000
_cell.angle_alpha   90.00
_cell.angle_beta   90.00
_cell.angle_gamma   90.00
#
_symmetry.space_group_name_H-M   'P 1'
#
loop_
_entity.id
_entity.type
_entity.pdbx_description
1 polymer ?
#
loop_
_entity_poly.entity_id
_entity_poly.type
_entity_poly.pdbx_seq_one_letter_code
_entity_poly.pdbx_strand_id
1 'polypeptide(L)'
;MDQITLAEAARTVLLTIAPLIAGGALAKIGEDITDTAQETLARAWQTVEARFKRGLSAREKADLVQVATVVEARLSSQPKAARALDFYRTDPEDADAQRIIETQLVEVFKPAPEALIALAKAIAAMQPAPATAADARTVIVRDQGKVGSILQGDITGNVSLGPVDFSQNKRIASPGTDPAPVTDHSSLVTRHSSLPATLSADGVHFSYGHALIVGVADYADQRLKVAGGTTANDARALAALLRDPQLAAYPREQVRILVDAKATRANVLDELEALAHRAAGGTALIFFAGHGEPVGDSYGLLPHDADLANLAATSLTAELFHQRIAKIRERAKRLVVVLNCCHAGGVGDEVLSATGGGPTGAAPPPAFYRPLAAGSGQVVISSARPTQKSGARSQASPQHTTFGAHLLDALRGQAPGQGAGVGVFELFAYLRARVPADAQHIRYQGKPLEQEPLFYASQLDDNIAVALRPGWQGGTLGADLEQQVRRLAVLELQLELAGETASLLAERDALLAQITSAG
;
A
#
# COMPACT_ATOMS: atom_id res chain seq x y z
N MET A 1 33.28 4.14 -12.97
CA MET A 1 32.75 3.03 -12.14
C MET A 1 31.29 2.90 -12.49
N ASP A 2 30.84 1.71 -12.88
CA ASP A 2 29.46 1.51 -13.32
C ASP A 2 28.50 1.79 -12.15
N GLN A 3 27.35 2.43 -12.42
CA GLN A 3 26.38 2.72 -11.36
C GLN A 3 25.85 1.44 -10.72
N ILE A 4 25.85 0.35 -11.49
CA ILE A 4 25.45 -1.00 -11.05
C ILE A 4 26.39 -1.50 -9.95
N THR A 5 27.71 -1.43 -10.15
CA THR A 5 28.70 -1.89 -9.16
C THR A 5 28.63 -1.09 -7.85
N LEU A 6 28.31 0.20 -7.95
CA LEU A 6 28.13 1.04 -6.78
C LEU A 6 26.83 0.72 -6.03
N ALA A 7 25.73 0.48 -6.75
CA ALA A 7 24.46 0.08 -6.15
C ALA A 7 24.58 -1.27 -5.45
N GLU A 8 25.30 -2.22 -6.04
CA GLU A 8 25.61 -3.52 -5.43
C GLU A 8 26.50 -3.40 -4.20
N ALA A 9 27.55 -2.57 -4.26
CA ALA A 9 28.40 -2.31 -3.09
C ALA A 9 27.62 -1.61 -1.97
N ALA A 10 26.78 -0.62 -2.30
CA ALA A 10 25.89 0.05 -1.36
C ALA A 10 24.91 -0.94 -0.75
N ARG A 11 24.31 -1.81 -1.55
CA ARG A 11 23.38 -2.84 -1.08
C ARG A 11 24.05 -3.83 -0.12
N THR A 12 25.24 -4.32 -0.46
CA THR A 12 26.02 -5.23 0.38
C THR A 12 26.41 -4.59 1.71
N VAL A 13 26.86 -3.33 1.71
CA VAL A 13 27.27 -2.64 2.94
C VAL A 13 26.06 -2.24 3.80
N LEU A 14 24.94 -1.84 3.19
CA LEU A 14 23.83 -1.20 3.89
C LEU A 14 22.69 -2.12 4.27
N LEU A 15 22.38 -3.10 3.42
CA LEU A 15 21.33 -4.06 3.70
C LEU A 15 21.92 -5.28 4.40
N THR A 16 23.08 -5.77 3.95
CA THR A 16 23.64 -6.99 4.52
C THR A 16 24.55 -6.74 5.72
N ILE A 17 25.38 -5.70 5.73
CA ILE A 17 26.42 -5.59 6.77
C ILE A 17 26.00 -4.65 7.89
N ALA A 18 25.46 -3.47 7.57
CA ALA A 18 25.10 -2.45 8.56
C ALA A 18 24.03 -2.91 9.59
N PRO A 19 22.95 -3.61 9.19
CA PRO A 19 21.93 -4.08 10.15
C PRO A 19 22.47 -5.18 11.06
N LEU A 20 23.40 -6.01 10.58
CA LEU A 20 23.98 -7.11 11.35
C LEU A 20 25.07 -6.61 12.33
N ILE A 21 25.77 -5.53 11.97
CA ILE A 21 26.65 -4.78 12.87
C ILE A 21 25.83 -4.06 13.96
N ALA A 22 24.69 -3.45 13.60
CA ALA A 22 23.80 -2.76 14.53
C ALA A 22 22.95 -3.71 15.40
N GLY A 23 22.63 -4.91 14.88
CA GLY A 23 21.75 -5.92 15.49
C GLY A 23 22.43 -6.87 16.48
N GLY A 24 23.69 -6.60 16.87
CA GLY A 24 24.32 -7.29 18.00
C GLY A 24 25.31 -8.39 17.65
N ALA A 25 25.72 -8.57 16.38
CA ALA A 25 26.85 -9.46 16.06
C ALA A 25 28.13 -9.05 16.81
N LEU A 26 28.39 -7.74 16.95
CA LEU A 26 29.49 -7.21 17.75
C LEU A 26 29.32 -7.42 19.26
N ALA A 27 28.10 -7.22 19.79
CA ALA A 27 27.79 -7.48 21.18
C ALA A 27 28.04 -8.95 21.57
N LYS A 28 27.91 -9.87 20.60
CA LYS A 28 28.20 -11.30 20.74
C LYS A 28 29.69 -11.67 20.54
N ILE A 29 30.51 -10.79 19.97
CA ILE A 29 31.95 -11.04 19.71
C ILE A 29 32.83 -10.69 20.93
N GLY A 30 32.39 -9.86 21.88
CA GLY A 30 33.03 -9.75 23.20
C GLY A 30 32.67 -8.49 24.01
N GLU A 31 32.60 -8.64 25.35
CA GLU A 31 32.28 -7.59 26.35
C GLU A 31 33.33 -6.47 26.47
N ASP A 32 34.54 -6.61 25.90
CA ASP A 32 35.63 -5.63 26.06
C ASP A 32 35.80 -4.64 24.89
N ILE A 33 34.95 -4.70 23.86
CA ILE A 33 34.98 -3.71 22.78
C ILE A 33 34.13 -2.51 23.22
N THR A 34 34.75 -1.70 24.08
CA THR A 34 34.24 -0.50 24.80
C THR A 34 33.11 0.30 24.12
N ASP A 35 32.29 0.96 24.95
CA ASP A 35 31.20 1.90 24.58
C ASP A 35 31.53 2.85 23.41
N THR A 36 32.80 3.24 23.28
CA THR A 36 33.34 4.03 22.17
C THR A 36 33.07 3.41 20.78
N ALA A 37 33.10 2.09 20.65
CA ALA A 37 32.82 1.38 19.41
C ALA A 37 31.33 1.40 19.06
N GLN A 38 30.46 1.20 20.06
CA GLN A 38 29.00 1.31 19.88
C GLN A 38 28.59 2.75 19.51
N GLU A 39 29.15 3.77 20.15
CA GLU A 39 28.89 5.16 19.77
C GLU A 39 29.41 5.49 18.36
N THR A 40 30.60 4.99 18.00
CA THR A 40 31.18 5.20 16.67
C THR A 40 30.30 4.58 15.59
N LEU A 41 29.69 3.43 15.89
CA LEU A 41 28.79 2.69 15.00
C LEU A 41 27.41 3.33 14.86
N ALA A 42 26.82 3.79 15.96
CA ALA A 42 25.55 4.54 15.91
C ALA A 42 25.70 5.83 15.09
N ARG A 43 26.83 6.53 15.23
CA ARG A 43 27.15 7.72 14.42
C ARG A 43 27.41 7.37 12.95
N ALA A 44 28.06 6.24 12.67
CA ALA A 44 28.27 5.76 11.30
C ALA A 44 26.93 5.51 10.58
N TRP A 45 25.96 4.89 11.28
CA TRP A 45 24.62 4.62 10.76
C TRP A 45 23.84 5.91 10.46
N GLN A 46 23.78 6.84 11.41
CA GLN A 46 23.10 8.13 11.20
C GLN A 46 23.72 8.94 10.04
N THR A 47 25.03 8.84 9.85
CA THR A 47 25.76 9.53 8.77
C THR A 47 25.44 8.95 7.39
N VAL A 48 25.34 7.63 7.31
CA VAL A 48 24.98 6.90 6.09
C VAL A 48 23.54 7.18 5.68
N GLU A 49 22.60 7.12 6.61
CA GLU A 49 21.17 7.39 6.38
C GLU A 49 20.93 8.85 5.93
N ALA A 50 21.66 9.81 6.53
CA ALA A 50 21.57 11.23 6.18
C ALA A 50 22.13 11.55 4.77
N ARG A 51 23.14 10.81 4.29
CA ARG A 51 23.81 11.08 3.00
C ARG A 51 23.12 10.48 1.78
N PHE A 52 22.38 9.38 1.92
CA PHE A 52 21.59 8.84 0.80
C PHE A 52 20.47 9.79 0.34
N LYS A 53 20.11 10.78 1.18
CA LYS A 53 19.23 11.89 0.81
C LYS A 53 19.93 13.00 -0.01
N ARG A 54 21.27 13.03 -0.11
CA ARG A 54 22.05 14.11 -0.78
C ARG A 54 23.07 13.65 -1.84
N GLY A 55 23.30 12.34 -2.01
CA GLY A 55 24.20 11.77 -3.02
C GLY A 55 25.68 11.70 -2.57
N LEU A 56 26.42 10.69 -3.07
CA LEU A 56 27.80 10.37 -2.66
C LEU A 56 28.85 10.92 -3.66
N SER A 57 30.01 11.37 -3.17
CA SER A 57 31.14 11.78 -4.02
C SER A 57 31.87 10.58 -4.63
N ALA A 58 32.66 10.79 -5.68
CA ALA A 58 33.39 9.71 -6.37
C ALA A 58 34.40 8.99 -5.46
N ARG A 59 35.01 9.68 -4.50
CA ARG A 59 35.95 9.10 -3.54
C ARG A 59 35.23 8.20 -2.53
N GLU A 60 34.14 8.68 -1.97
CA GLU A 60 33.31 7.91 -1.03
C GLU A 60 32.70 6.67 -1.67
N LYS A 61 32.33 6.78 -2.96
CA LYS A 61 31.89 5.65 -3.78
C LYS A 61 32.98 4.58 -3.91
N ALA A 62 34.24 4.98 -4.12
CA ALA A 62 35.36 4.05 -4.25
C ALA A 62 35.70 3.37 -2.92
N ASP A 63 35.72 4.13 -1.82
CA ASP A 63 35.98 3.60 -0.48
C ASP A 63 34.92 2.57 -0.07
N LEU A 64 33.65 2.85 -0.37
CA LEU A 64 32.54 1.95 -0.07
C LEU A 64 32.58 0.63 -0.86
N VAL A 65 33.00 0.69 -2.13
CA VAL A 65 33.20 -0.50 -2.97
C VAL A 65 34.35 -1.35 -2.45
N GLN A 66 35.49 -0.74 -2.11
CA GLN A 66 36.63 -1.47 -1.56
C GLN A 66 36.26 -2.20 -0.26
N VAL A 67 35.49 -1.53 0.60
CA VAL A 67 34.93 -2.12 1.82
C VAL A 67 34.01 -3.31 1.51
N ALA A 68 33.06 -3.14 0.60
CA ALA A 68 32.12 -4.20 0.22
C ALA A 68 32.85 -5.45 -0.30
N THR A 69 33.86 -5.25 -1.16
CA THR A 69 34.66 -6.34 -1.75
C THR A 69 35.42 -7.15 -0.69
N VAL A 70 36.03 -6.49 0.30
CA VAL A 70 36.79 -7.19 1.35
C VAL A 70 35.86 -8.06 2.21
N VAL A 71 34.66 -7.55 2.54
CA VAL A 71 33.71 -8.30 3.37
C VAL A 71 33.10 -9.46 2.59
N GLU A 72 32.71 -9.22 1.34
CA GLU A 72 32.14 -10.24 0.46
C GLU A 72 33.12 -11.39 0.22
N ALA A 73 34.37 -11.09 -0.13
CA ALA A 73 35.40 -12.11 -0.33
C ALA A 73 35.56 -13.03 0.90
N ARG A 74 35.42 -12.47 2.11
CA ARG A 74 35.57 -13.22 3.36
C ARG A 74 34.33 -14.05 3.69
N LEU A 75 33.12 -13.52 3.46
CA LEU A 75 31.87 -14.27 3.58
C LEU A 75 31.77 -15.42 2.56
N SER A 76 32.16 -15.16 1.32
CA SER A 76 32.18 -16.17 0.26
C SER A 76 33.18 -17.30 0.52
N SER A 77 34.21 -17.07 1.33
CA SER A 77 35.15 -18.12 1.73
C SER A 77 34.54 -19.17 2.69
N GLN A 78 33.34 -18.92 3.23
CA GLN A 78 32.59 -19.85 4.06
C GLN A 78 31.38 -20.43 3.31
N PRO A 79 31.30 -21.75 3.09
CA PRO A 79 30.25 -22.37 2.26
C PRO A 79 28.82 -22.12 2.76
N LYS A 80 28.62 -22.06 4.08
CA LYS A 80 27.31 -21.81 4.70
C LYS A 80 26.89 -20.33 4.59
N ALA A 81 27.83 -19.42 4.75
CA ALA A 81 27.57 -17.98 4.62
C ALA A 81 27.35 -17.57 3.16
N ALA A 82 28.11 -18.15 2.23
CA ALA A 82 27.97 -17.88 0.79
C ALA A 82 26.56 -18.20 0.26
N ARG A 83 25.97 -19.34 0.68
CA ARG A 83 24.61 -19.72 0.30
C ARG A 83 23.55 -18.83 0.95
N ALA A 84 23.73 -18.48 2.21
CA ALA A 84 22.82 -17.59 2.92
C ALA A 84 22.86 -16.17 2.33
N LEU A 85 24.05 -15.69 1.93
CA LEU A 85 24.25 -14.39 1.29
C LEU A 85 23.47 -14.28 -0.04
N ASP A 86 23.44 -15.35 -0.83
CA ASP A 86 22.70 -15.38 -2.09
C ASP A 86 21.18 -15.31 -1.85
N PHE A 87 20.70 -16.05 -0.84
CA PHE A 87 19.29 -16.02 -0.43
C PHE A 87 18.87 -14.67 0.17
N TYR A 88 19.74 -14.06 0.99
CA TYR A 88 19.53 -12.74 1.54
C TYR A 88 19.57 -11.62 0.49
N ARG A 89 20.37 -11.80 -0.57
CA ARG A 89 20.35 -10.89 -1.73
C ARG A 89 19.06 -10.99 -2.53
N THR A 90 18.32 -12.07 -2.43
CA THR A 90 16.99 -12.16 -3.03
C THR A 90 15.91 -11.64 -2.09
N ASP A 91 16.07 -11.86 -0.78
CA ASP A 91 15.12 -11.43 0.25
C ASP A 91 15.85 -10.94 1.52
N PRO A 92 16.13 -9.62 1.63
CA PRO A 92 16.84 -9.06 2.77
C PRO A 92 16.06 -9.04 4.08
N GLU A 93 14.76 -9.34 4.08
CA GLU A 93 13.90 -9.33 5.27
C GLU A 93 13.64 -10.75 5.81
N ASP A 94 14.17 -11.79 5.16
CA ASP A 94 14.06 -13.17 5.63
C ASP A 94 14.81 -13.36 6.96
N ALA A 95 14.05 -13.57 8.03
CA ALA A 95 14.55 -13.66 9.39
C ALA A 95 15.48 -14.87 9.64
N ASP A 96 15.32 -15.97 8.90
CA ASP A 96 16.16 -17.16 9.03
C ASP A 96 17.47 -17.01 8.26
N ALA A 97 17.43 -16.40 7.07
CA ALA A 97 18.61 -16.02 6.31
C ALA A 97 19.43 -14.96 7.05
N GLN A 98 18.77 -13.94 7.64
CA GLN A 98 19.39 -12.98 8.55
C GLN A 98 20.09 -13.71 9.68
N ARG A 99 19.39 -14.57 10.43
CA ARG A 99 19.95 -15.30 11.58
C ARG A 99 21.14 -16.19 11.20
N ILE A 100 21.10 -16.83 10.04
CA ILE A 100 22.22 -17.65 9.53
C ILE A 100 23.42 -16.75 9.19
N ILE A 101 23.22 -15.65 8.46
CA ILE A 101 24.31 -14.71 8.13
C ILE A 101 24.90 -14.10 9.40
N GLU A 102 24.08 -13.67 10.36
CA GLU A 102 24.55 -13.14 11.65
C GLU A 102 25.44 -14.13 12.37
N THR A 103 24.99 -15.39 12.48
CA THR A 103 25.73 -16.45 13.15
C THR A 103 27.08 -16.71 12.47
N GLN A 104 27.09 -16.73 11.13
CA GLN A 104 28.33 -16.93 10.37
C GLN A 104 29.25 -15.71 10.40
N LEU A 105 28.72 -14.50 10.42
CA LEU A 105 29.50 -13.27 10.59
C LEU A 105 30.20 -13.25 11.95
N VAL A 106 29.49 -13.60 13.01
CA VAL A 106 30.10 -13.74 14.35
C VAL A 106 31.24 -14.74 14.30
N GLU A 107 31.03 -15.94 13.75
CA GLU A 107 32.07 -16.97 13.63
C GLU A 107 33.29 -16.51 12.79
N VAL A 108 33.08 -15.78 11.69
CA VAL A 108 34.14 -15.33 10.77
C VAL A 108 34.97 -14.16 11.33
N PHE A 109 34.34 -13.26 12.09
CA PHE A 109 34.98 -12.05 12.60
C PHE A 109 35.42 -12.16 14.07
N LYS A 110 34.92 -13.13 14.84
CA LYS A 110 35.39 -13.45 16.20
C LYS A 110 36.91 -13.66 16.33
N PRO A 111 37.63 -14.31 15.40
CA PRO A 111 39.09 -14.43 15.49
C PRO A 111 39.87 -13.16 15.11
N ALA A 112 39.22 -12.11 14.58
CA ALA A 112 39.87 -10.85 14.16
C ALA A 112 38.94 -9.61 14.32
N PRO A 113 38.52 -9.28 15.55
CA PRO A 113 37.52 -8.23 15.83
C PRO A 113 37.98 -6.82 15.41
N GLU A 114 39.29 -6.56 15.45
CA GLU A 114 39.93 -5.31 15.04
C GLU A 114 39.57 -4.89 13.60
N ALA A 115 39.36 -5.86 12.70
CA ALA A 115 39.01 -5.59 11.31
C ALA A 115 37.59 -5.02 11.17
N LEU A 116 36.67 -5.45 12.04
CA LEU A 116 35.29 -4.99 12.04
C LEU A 116 35.18 -3.60 12.72
N ILE A 117 36.05 -3.33 13.70
CA ILE A 117 36.25 -2.00 14.28
C ILE A 117 36.88 -1.05 13.24
N ALA A 118 37.87 -1.51 12.46
CA ALA A 118 38.48 -0.71 11.40
C ALA A 118 37.47 -0.38 10.28
N LEU A 119 36.61 -1.32 9.93
CA LEU A 119 35.50 -1.13 9.00
C LEU A 119 34.50 -0.09 9.53
N ALA A 120 34.07 -0.22 10.79
CA ALA A 120 33.21 0.75 11.46
C ALA A 120 33.82 2.16 11.47
N LYS A 121 35.12 2.26 11.79
CA LYS A 121 35.87 3.51 11.78
C LYS A 121 36.02 4.08 10.38
N ALA A 122 36.24 3.27 9.35
CA ALA A 122 36.30 3.72 7.96
C ALA A 122 34.96 4.31 7.51
N ILE A 123 33.85 3.68 7.89
CA ILE A 123 32.50 4.21 7.62
C ILE A 123 32.27 5.52 8.39
N ALA A 124 32.68 5.59 9.65
CA ALA A 124 32.57 6.80 10.47
C ALA A 124 33.51 7.95 10.02
N ALA A 125 34.67 7.61 9.44
CA ALA A 125 35.68 8.57 8.98
C ALA A 125 35.33 9.21 7.63
N MET A 126 34.25 8.78 6.96
CA MET A 126 33.68 9.46 5.80
C MET A 126 32.99 10.78 6.20
N GLN A 127 33.72 11.69 6.86
CA GLN A 127 33.22 13.02 7.25
C GLN A 127 33.13 13.97 6.04
N PRO A 128 32.23 14.97 6.06
CA PRO A 128 32.19 16.01 5.04
C PRO A 128 33.48 16.84 5.08
N ALA A 129 33.98 17.25 3.91
CA ALA A 129 34.89 18.39 3.87
C ALA A 129 34.16 19.59 4.49
N PRO A 130 34.83 20.40 5.35
CA PRO A 130 34.21 21.59 5.91
C PRO A 130 33.74 22.49 4.75
N ALA A 131 32.52 23.01 4.85
CA ALA A 131 31.98 23.94 3.87
C ALA A 131 33.00 25.06 3.66
N THR A 132 33.52 25.20 2.43
CA THR A 132 34.31 26.39 2.10
C THR A 132 33.42 27.62 2.28
N ALA A 133 33.99 28.69 2.81
CA ALA A 133 33.31 29.93 3.20
C ALA A 133 32.55 30.65 2.07
N ALA A 134 32.47 30.07 0.87
CA ALA A 134 31.79 30.62 -0.29
C ALA A 134 30.27 30.34 -0.32
N ASP A 135 29.75 29.37 0.45
CA ASP A 135 28.33 28.98 0.41
C ASP A 135 27.50 29.50 1.61
N ALA A 136 28.11 30.22 2.55
CA ALA A 136 27.38 30.88 3.64
C ALA A 136 26.71 32.17 3.13
N ARG A 137 25.49 32.07 2.58
CA ARG A 137 24.66 33.25 2.34
C ARG A 137 24.03 33.73 3.64
N THR A 138 24.55 34.81 4.21
CA THR A 138 23.86 35.57 5.26
C THR A 138 22.67 36.29 4.64
N VAL A 139 21.44 35.84 4.95
CA VAL A 139 20.22 36.57 4.57
C VAL A 139 19.83 37.47 5.74
N ILE A 140 19.99 38.78 5.56
CA ILE A 140 19.54 39.79 6.53
C ILE A 140 18.19 40.31 6.05
N VAL A 141 17.11 39.94 6.73
CA VAL A 141 15.78 40.49 6.48
C VAL A 141 15.66 41.81 7.24
N ARG A 142 15.41 42.92 6.52
CA ARG A 142 15.10 44.22 7.11
C ARG A 142 13.75 44.71 6.63
N ASP A 143 12.98 45.18 7.60
CA ASP A 143 11.69 45.85 7.50
C ASP A 143 10.50 45.00 7.02
N GLN A 144 9.29 45.49 7.33
CA GLN A 144 7.93 44.90 7.36
C GLN A 144 7.50 43.91 6.25
N GLY A 145 8.31 42.90 5.92
CA GLY A 145 7.96 41.80 5.02
C GLY A 145 7.13 40.74 5.74
N LYS A 146 5.94 40.42 5.21
CA LYS A 146 5.11 39.29 5.66
C LYS A 146 5.92 37.98 5.57
N VAL A 147 6.17 37.36 6.71
CA VAL A 147 6.80 36.04 6.81
C VAL A 147 5.85 35.02 6.18
N GLY A 148 6.27 34.44 5.05
CA GLY A 148 5.48 33.42 4.35
C GLY A 148 5.80 33.22 2.87
N SER A 149 6.64 34.06 2.24
CA SER A 149 6.92 33.93 0.80
C SER A 149 8.39 33.90 0.38
N ILE A 150 9.32 33.85 1.32
CA ILE A 150 10.74 33.66 1.00
C ILE A 150 11.25 32.61 1.96
N LEU A 151 11.48 31.39 1.47
CA LEU A 151 12.42 30.35 1.92
C LEU A 151 11.89 28.96 1.49
N GLN A 152 12.49 28.39 0.44
CA GLN A 152 12.30 26.99 0.06
C GLN A 152 13.65 26.27 0.28
N GLY A 153 13.69 25.33 1.23
CA GLY A 153 14.89 24.53 1.59
C GLY A 153 15.14 24.44 3.10
N ASP A 154 15.84 23.38 3.53
CA ASP A 154 16.18 23.12 4.95
C ASP A 154 17.24 24.10 5.48
N ILE A 155 16.95 24.77 6.60
CA ILE A 155 17.91 25.61 7.31
C ILE A 155 18.60 24.77 8.38
N THR A 156 19.93 24.75 8.39
CA THR A 156 20.72 24.18 9.50
C THR A 156 21.75 25.20 9.97
N GLY A 157 21.54 25.74 11.18
CA GLY A 157 22.36 26.78 11.81
C GLY A 157 21.57 27.61 12.84
N ASN A 158 22.26 28.38 13.69
CA ASN A 158 21.63 29.24 14.69
C ASN A 158 20.97 30.47 14.03
N VAL A 159 19.67 30.66 14.29
CA VAL A 159 18.93 31.87 13.91
C VAL A 159 19.00 32.85 15.07
N SER A 160 19.52 34.05 14.84
CA SER A 160 19.51 35.13 15.84
C SER A 160 18.62 36.26 15.36
N LEU A 161 17.55 36.54 16.11
CA LEU A 161 16.71 37.70 15.93
C LEU A 161 17.36 38.86 16.70
N GLY A 162 17.57 39.99 16.02
CA GLY A 162 18.23 41.17 16.58
C GLY A 162 17.53 41.76 17.82
N PRO A 163 18.13 42.79 18.45
CA PRO A 163 17.75 43.24 19.77
C PRO A 163 16.46 44.06 19.69
N VAL A 164 15.32 43.45 19.98
CA VAL A 164 14.08 44.19 20.22
C VAL A 164 13.75 44.09 21.70
N ASP A 165 13.86 45.24 22.33
CA ASP A 165 13.64 45.54 23.73
C ASP A 165 12.14 45.55 24.05
N PHE A 166 11.71 44.68 24.97
CA PHE A 166 10.33 44.66 25.49
C PHE A 166 10.14 45.55 26.73
N SER A 167 11.12 46.39 27.07
CA SER A 167 10.97 47.38 28.13
C SER A 167 10.36 48.67 27.59
N GLN A 168 9.03 48.76 27.61
CA GLN A 168 8.34 50.00 28.03
C GLN A 168 6.83 49.82 28.28
N ASN A 169 6.45 50.20 29.52
CA ASN A 169 5.12 50.47 30.10
C ASN A 169 4.25 49.26 30.50
N LYS A 170 4.56 48.56 31.61
CA LYS A 170 4.12 48.76 33.03
C LYS A 170 2.62 48.49 33.27
N ARG A 171 2.20 47.69 34.27
CA ARG A 171 2.60 47.73 35.70
C ARG A 171 2.29 46.41 36.45
N ILE A 172 3.20 46.02 37.34
CA ILE A 172 3.08 44.94 38.34
C ILE A 172 2.53 45.52 39.65
N ALA A 173 1.63 44.80 40.32
CA ALA A 173 1.39 44.90 41.77
C ALA A 173 1.47 43.49 42.38
N SER A 174 2.12 43.39 43.53
CA SER A 174 2.75 42.17 44.10
C SER A 174 1.85 41.41 45.10
N PRO A 175 2.34 40.39 45.86
CA PRO A 175 1.61 39.14 46.13
C PRO A 175 0.79 39.14 47.43
N GLY A 176 -0.30 38.38 47.46
CA GLY A 176 -1.11 38.17 48.67
C GLY A 176 -2.09 37.00 48.52
N THR A 177 -2.01 36.08 49.48
CA THR A 177 -2.83 34.89 49.74
C THR A 177 -4.34 35.13 49.83
N ASP A 178 -5.16 34.38 49.09
CA ASP A 178 -6.09 33.31 49.56
C ASP A 178 -7.07 32.85 48.44
N PRO A 179 -7.75 31.68 48.56
CA PRO A 179 -8.15 30.84 47.43
C PRO A 179 -9.58 31.02 46.89
N ALA A 180 -9.73 30.76 45.58
CA ALA A 180 -10.91 30.32 44.78
C ALA A 180 -12.22 31.17 44.84
N PRO A 181 -12.98 31.33 43.73
CA PRO A 181 -13.72 30.21 43.14
C PRO A 181 -13.76 30.14 41.60
N VAL A 182 -14.27 28.98 41.16
CA VAL A 182 -14.49 28.40 39.82
C VAL A 182 -15.36 29.23 38.88
N THR A 183 -15.08 29.20 37.57
CA THR A 183 -16.00 28.97 36.40
C THR A 183 -15.21 29.25 35.11
N ASP A 184 -14.75 28.21 34.40
CA ASP A 184 -15.41 27.52 33.27
C ASP A 184 -15.59 28.39 32.02
N HIS A 185 -14.79 28.14 30.98
CA HIS A 185 -15.30 27.55 29.74
C HIS A 185 -14.15 27.07 28.85
N SER A 186 -14.16 25.75 28.67
CA SER A 186 -13.50 24.96 27.65
C SER A 186 -13.40 25.69 26.29
N SER A 187 -12.17 25.87 25.82
CA SER A 187 -11.86 25.80 24.39
C SER A 187 -10.82 24.70 24.21
N LEU A 188 -11.29 23.45 24.32
CA LEU A 188 -10.59 22.31 23.77
C LEU A 188 -10.50 22.52 22.26
N VAL A 189 -9.40 23.13 21.81
CA VAL A 189 -8.90 22.95 20.45
C VAL A 189 -8.60 21.47 20.34
N THR A 190 -9.52 20.70 19.75
CA THR A 190 -9.26 19.33 19.31
C THR A 190 -8.10 19.40 18.34
N ARG A 191 -6.89 19.13 18.83
CA ARG A 191 -5.73 18.86 17.98
C ARG A 191 -6.06 17.56 17.26
N HIS A 192 -6.62 17.64 16.05
CA HIS A 192 -6.63 16.49 15.15
C HIS A 192 -5.18 16.06 14.98
N SER A 193 -4.85 14.82 15.38
CA SER A 193 -3.55 14.24 15.06
C SER A 193 -3.38 14.28 13.55
N SER A 194 -2.27 14.83 13.06
CA SER A 194 -1.95 14.80 11.63
C SER A 194 -1.84 13.35 11.15
N LEU A 195 -2.34 13.06 9.95
CA LEU A 195 -2.25 11.71 9.37
C LEU A 195 -0.80 11.26 9.19
N PRO A 196 -0.53 9.93 9.16
CA PRO A 196 0.79 9.41 8.85
C PRO A 196 1.30 9.92 7.50
N ALA A 197 2.57 10.35 7.45
CA ALA A 197 3.21 10.87 6.24
C ALA A 197 3.30 9.84 5.08
N THR A 198 3.03 8.57 5.37
CA THR A 198 2.95 7.48 4.38
C THR A 198 1.62 7.46 3.62
N LEU A 199 0.56 8.07 4.18
CA LEU A 199 -0.78 8.12 3.59
C LEU A 199 -1.12 9.52 3.05
N SER A 200 -0.52 10.55 3.63
CA SER A 200 -0.86 11.94 3.36
C SER A 200 0.39 12.83 3.32
N ALA A 201 0.48 13.65 2.27
CA ALA A 201 1.51 14.67 2.10
C ALA A 201 1.14 15.99 2.80
N ASP A 202 -0.16 16.30 2.88
CA ASP A 202 -0.68 17.52 3.52
C ASP A 202 -1.19 17.28 4.95
N GLY A 203 -1.14 16.02 5.42
CA GLY A 203 -1.58 15.60 6.75
C GLY A 203 -3.11 15.50 6.91
N VAL A 204 -3.88 15.73 5.84
CA VAL A 204 -5.35 15.81 5.88
C VAL A 204 -6.03 14.90 4.84
N HIS A 205 -5.50 14.82 3.62
CA HIS A 205 -6.07 14.04 2.53
C HIS A 205 -5.28 12.77 2.25
N PHE A 206 -5.92 11.78 1.62
CA PHE A 206 -5.27 10.58 1.07
C PHE A 206 -4.47 10.91 -0.21
N SER A 207 -3.51 11.82 -0.10
CA SER A 207 -2.92 12.50 -1.25
C SER A 207 -2.00 11.65 -2.11
N TYR A 208 -1.65 10.43 -1.66
CA TYR A 208 -0.90 9.46 -2.46
C TYR A 208 -1.80 8.46 -3.20
N GLY A 209 -3.12 8.49 -2.97
CA GLY A 209 -4.05 7.58 -3.61
C GLY A 209 -4.64 8.14 -4.89
N HIS A 210 -4.52 7.39 -5.98
CA HIS A 210 -5.12 7.76 -7.28
C HIS A 210 -6.05 6.65 -7.74
N ALA A 211 -7.27 7.01 -8.13
CA ALA A 211 -8.29 6.03 -8.47
C ALA A 211 -8.81 6.19 -9.91
N LEU A 212 -9.07 5.05 -10.56
CA LEU A 212 -9.91 4.93 -11.74
C LEU A 212 -11.08 4.00 -11.41
N ILE A 213 -12.30 4.54 -11.48
CA ILE A 213 -13.53 3.84 -11.16
C ILE A 213 -14.37 3.68 -12.43
N VAL A 214 -14.60 2.46 -12.86
CA VAL A 214 -15.34 2.12 -14.08
C VAL A 214 -16.60 1.35 -13.70
N GLY A 215 -17.76 1.79 -14.20
CA GLY A 215 -19.04 1.11 -13.99
C GLY A 215 -19.86 1.06 -15.27
N VAL A 216 -20.26 -0.12 -15.71
CA VAL A 216 -21.06 -0.29 -16.93
C VAL A 216 -22.30 -1.09 -16.62
N ALA A 217 -23.45 -0.43 -16.72
CA ALA A 217 -24.76 -1.07 -16.62
C ALA A 217 -25.58 -0.93 -17.90
N ASP A 218 -25.45 0.22 -18.57
CA ASP A 218 -26.03 0.46 -19.88
C ASP A 218 -24.96 0.26 -20.95
N TYR A 219 -25.15 -0.73 -21.82
CA TYR A 219 -24.25 -1.10 -22.91
C TYR A 219 -24.88 -0.69 -24.24
N ALA A 220 -24.06 -0.41 -25.25
CA ALA A 220 -24.53 -0.16 -26.61
C ALA A 220 -25.31 -1.38 -27.14
N ASP A 221 -24.81 -2.59 -26.86
CA ASP A 221 -25.55 -3.84 -27.08
C ASP A 221 -26.54 -4.10 -25.93
N GLN A 222 -27.84 -3.99 -26.21
CA GLN A 222 -28.89 -4.15 -25.20
C GLN A 222 -28.95 -5.54 -24.57
N ARG A 223 -28.34 -6.56 -25.19
CA ARG A 223 -28.24 -7.92 -24.60
C ARG A 223 -27.34 -7.96 -23.36
N LEU A 224 -26.47 -6.97 -23.20
CA LEU A 224 -25.54 -6.83 -22.08
C LEU A 224 -26.09 -5.94 -20.94
N LYS A 225 -27.35 -5.48 -21.03
CA LYS A 225 -27.89 -4.54 -20.06
C LYS A 225 -27.99 -5.15 -18.66
N VAL A 226 -27.47 -4.43 -17.66
CA VAL A 226 -27.58 -4.79 -16.25
C VAL A 226 -28.84 -4.16 -15.67
N ALA A 227 -29.81 -5.01 -15.29
CA ALA A 227 -31.06 -4.56 -14.68
C ALA A 227 -30.81 -3.75 -13.39
N GLY A 228 -31.60 -2.69 -13.19
CA GLY A 228 -31.49 -1.82 -12.02
C GLY A 228 -30.26 -0.89 -11.99
N GLY A 229 -29.36 -0.96 -12.97
CA GLY A 229 -28.23 -0.05 -13.06
C GLY A 229 -27.15 -0.27 -11.99
N THR A 230 -27.14 -1.41 -11.31
CA THR A 230 -26.43 -1.60 -10.04
C THR A 230 -24.91 -1.43 -10.15
N THR A 231 -24.28 -1.94 -11.20
CA THR A 231 -22.84 -1.78 -11.45
C THR A 231 -22.43 -0.31 -11.68
N ALA A 232 -23.25 0.45 -12.40
CA ALA A 232 -23.06 1.88 -12.60
C ALA A 232 -23.31 2.67 -11.30
N ASN A 233 -24.28 2.26 -10.48
CA ASN A 233 -24.55 2.85 -9.18
C ASN A 233 -23.40 2.62 -8.19
N ASP A 234 -22.82 1.42 -8.17
CA ASP A 234 -21.64 1.10 -7.36
C ASP A 234 -20.46 2.02 -7.71
N ALA A 235 -20.16 2.18 -9.00
CA ALA A 235 -19.10 3.07 -9.46
C ALA A 235 -19.36 4.54 -9.06
N ARG A 236 -20.59 5.02 -9.22
CA ARG A 236 -20.97 6.39 -8.82
C ARG A 236 -20.83 6.60 -7.31
N ALA A 237 -21.35 5.67 -6.52
CA ALA A 237 -21.31 5.74 -5.07
C ALA A 237 -19.88 5.63 -4.54
N LEU A 238 -19.06 4.73 -5.10
CA LEU A 238 -17.67 4.56 -4.68
C LEU A 238 -16.86 5.82 -5.00
N ALA A 239 -16.99 6.38 -6.20
CA ALA A 239 -16.29 7.61 -6.56
C ALA A 239 -16.73 8.81 -5.69
N ALA A 240 -17.99 8.87 -5.28
CA ALA A 240 -18.48 9.90 -4.34
C ALA A 240 -17.87 9.69 -2.95
N LEU A 241 -17.90 8.46 -2.44
CA LEU A 241 -17.32 8.09 -1.14
C LEU A 241 -15.82 8.40 -1.08
N LEU A 242 -15.06 8.00 -2.11
CA LEU A 242 -13.61 8.21 -2.15
C LEU A 242 -13.25 9.70 -2.04
N ARG A 243 -14.04 10.57 -2.70
CA ARG A 243 -13.83 12.02 -2.71
C ARG A 243 -14.34 12.73 -1.45
N ASP A 244 -15.05 12.03 -0.57
CA ASP A 244 -15.58 12.62 0.65
C ASP A 244 -14.45 12.76 1.70
N PRO A 245 -14.12 14.00 2.15
CA PRO A 245 -13.05 14.25 3.11
C PRO A 245 -13.32 13.65 4.49
N GLN A 246 -14.57 13.33 4.84
CA GLN A 246 -14.93 12.71 6.12
C GLN A 246 -14.88 11.18 6.06
N LEU A 247 -14.87 10.59 4.86
CA LEU A 247 -14.87 9.15 4.69
C LEU A 247 -13.49 8.63 4.27
N ALA A 248 -13.07 8.92 3.04
CA ALA A 248 -11.86 8.34 2.43
C ALA A 248 -10.83 9.39 1.97
N ALA A 249 -11.26 10.65 1.87
CA ALA A 249 -10.46 11.86 1.66
C ALA A 249 -9.48 11.84 0.48
N TYR A 250 -9.81 11.18 -0.62
CA TYR A 250 -9.07 11.38 -1.87
C TYR A 250 -9.31 12.81 -2.38
N PRO A 251 -8.26 13.55 -2.75
CA PRO A 251 -8.42 14.77 -3.54
C PRO A 251 -9.24 14.52 -4.81
N ARG A 252 -10.13 15.46 -5.15
CA ARG A 252 -11.17 15.27 -6.17
C ARG A 252 -10.58 14.90 -7.54
N GLU A 253 -9.46 15.51 -7.90
CA GLU A 253 -8.69 15.32 -9.12
C GLU A 253 -7.95 13.97 -9.19
N GLN A 254 -7.76 13.31 -8.05
CA GLN A 254 -7.10 12.01 -7.98
C GLN A 254 -8.06 10.86 -8.30
N VAL A 255 -9.38 11.08 -8.20
CA VAL A 255 -10.42 10.10 -8.55
C VAL A 255 -11.00 10.40 -9.93
N ARG A 256 -10.80 9.48 -10.88
CA ARG A 256 -11.44 9.50 -12.22
C ARG A 256 -12.55 8.47 -12.27
N ILE A 257 -13.66 8.81 -12.91
CA ILE A 257 -14.83 7.93 -13.03
C ILE A 257 -15.33 7.88 -14.47
N LEU A 258 -15.53 6.66 -14.98
CA LEU A 258 -16.15 6.39 -16.27
C LEU A 258 -17.39 5.52 -16.04
N VAL A 259 -18.56 5.99 -16.48
CA VAL A 259 -19.81 5.27 -16.29
C VAL A 259 -20.60 5.21 -17.59
N ASP A 260 -21.18 4.04 -17.89
CA ASP A 260 -22.04 3.76 -19.04
C ASP A 260 -21.43 4.33 -20.34
N ALA A 261 -22.12 5.19 -21.07
CA ALA A 261 -21.65 5.77 -22.34
C ALA A 261 -20.25 6.43 -22.30
N LYS A 262 -19.71 6.76 -21.13
CA LYS A 262 -18.34 7.26 -20.96
C LYS A 262 -17.30 6.16 -20.81
N ALA A 263 -17.70 4.96 -20.36
CA ALA A 263 -16.84 3.79 -20.17
C ALA A 263 -16.66 3.00 -21.46
N THR A 264 -16.35 3.68 -22.57
CA THR A 264 -15.97 3.05 -23.83
C THR A 264 -14.59 2.42 -23.72
N ARG A 265 -14.29 1.45 -24.59
CA ARG A 265 -12.99 0.78 -24.64
C ARG A 265 -11.84 1.79 -24.72
N ALA A 266 -11.96 2.76 -25.64
CA ALA A 266 -10.95 3.80 -25.83
C ALA A 266 -10.75 4.62 -24.55
N ASN A 267 -11.83 5.14 -23.96
CA ASN A 267 -11.74 5.97 -22.77
C ASN A 267 -11.15 5.22 -21.56
N VAL A 268 -11.50 3.94 -21.38
CA VAL A 268 -10.93 3.13 -20.29
C VAL A 268 -9.43 2.92 -20.49
N LEU A 269 -8.98 2.62 -21.72
CA LEU A 269 -7.56 2.45 -22.02
C LEU A 269 -6.76 3.74 -21.85
N ASP A 270 -7.32 4.87 -22.25
CA ASP A 270 -6.69 6.19 -22.10
C ASP A 270 -6.59 6.59 -20.63
N GLU A 271 -7.64 6.36 -19.83
CA GLU A 271 -7.62 6.68 -18.39
C GLU A 271 -6.72 5.71 -17.60
N LEU A 272 -6.55 4.45 -18.04
CA LEU A 272 -5.53 3.55 -17.48
C LEU A 272 -4.10 4.07 -17.73
N GLU A 273 -3.82 4.58 -18.94
CA GLU A 273 -2.54 5.23 -19.25
C GLU A 273 -2.35 6.50 -18.40
N ALA A 274 -3.37 7.35 -18.30
CA ALA A 274 -3.32 8.55 -17.48
C ALA A 274 -3.15 8.24 -15.98
N LEU A 275 -3.73 7.15 -15.50
CA LEU A 275 -3.55 6.69 -14.12
C LEU A 275 -2.10 6.28 -13.86
N ALA A 276 -1.41 5.62 -14.81
CA ALA A 276 0.00 5.28 -14.66
C ALA A 276 0.88 6.51 -14.39
N HIS A 277 0.56 7.64 -15.02
CA HIS A 277 1.26 8.90 -14.79
C HIS A 277 0.89 9.56 -13.46
N ARG A 278 -0.41 9.66 -13.14
CA ARG A 278 -0.85 10.34 -11.92
C ARG A 278 -0.47 9.58 -10.65
N ALA A 279 -0.48 8.25 -10.67
CA ALA A 279 -0.19 7.40 -9.52
C ALA A 279 1.32 7.18 -9.26
N ALA A 280 2.20 7.86 -10.00
CA ALA A 280 3.64 7.68 -9.88
C ALA A 280 4.12 7.93 -8.44
N GLY A 281 4.80 6.95 -7.85
CA GLY A 281 5.28 7.00 -6.47
C GLY A 281 4.22 6.78 -5.39
N GLY A 282 2.93 6.63 -5.75
CA GLY A 282 1.80 6.47 -4.85
C GLY A 282 1.09 5.12 -4.96
N THR A 283 -0.20 5.10 -4.65
CA THR A 283 -1.10 3.94 -4.75
C THR A 283 -2.09 4.14 -5.89
N ALA A 284 -2.14 3.21 -6.85
CA ALA A 284 -3.17 3.16 -7.88
C ALA A 284 -4.31 2.22 -7.45
N LEU A 285 -5.54 2.73 -7.40
CA LEU A 285 -6.76 1.95 -7.20
C LEU A 285 -7.53 1.88 -8.52
N ILE A 286 -7.83 0.67 -8.98
CA ILE A 286 -8.68 0.44 -10.15
C ILE A 286 -9.90 -0.33 -9.68
N PHE A 287 -11.09 0.22 -9.89
CA PHE A 287 -12.35 -0.48 -9.68
C PHE A 287 -13.05 -0.67 -11.02
N PHE A 288 -13.48 -1.88 -11.31
CA PHE A 288 -14.31 -2.18 -12.48
C PHE A 288 -15.57 -2.93 -12.04
N ALA A 289 -16.74 -2.40 -12.38
CA ALA A 289 -18.02 -3.06 -12.22
C ALA A 289 -18.74 -3.18 -13.57
N GLY A 290 -19.09 -4.39 -13.99
CA GLY A 290 -19.67 -4.65 -15.29
C GLY A 290 -19.60 -6.12 -15.68
N HIS A 291 -19.77 -6.41 -16.96
CA HIS A 291 -19.67 -7.75 -17.52
C HIS A 291 -18.24 -8.10 -17.90
N GLY A 292 -17.99 -9.39 -17.96
CA GLY A 292 -16.82 -9.96 -18.61
C GLY A 292 -17.21 -11.28 -19.26
N GLU A 293 -16.55 -11.62 -20.36
CA GLU A 293 -16.85 -12.78 -21.17
C GLU A 293 -15.57 -13.51 -21.60
N PRO A 294 -15.64 -14.83 -21.87
CA PRO A 294 -14.57 -15.52 -22.55
C PRO A 294 -14.32 -14.89 -23.93
N VAL A 295 -13.05 -14.71 -24.27
CA VAL A 295 -12.61 -14.18 -25.57
C VAL A 295 -11.55 -15.11 -26.13
N GLY A 296 -11.96 -15.99 -27.04
CA GLY A 296 -11.14 -17.14 -27.44
C GLY A 296 -10.83 -18.03 -26.23
N ASP A 297 -9.56 -18.37 -26.04
CA ASP A 297 -9.08 -19.15 -24.88
C ASP A 297 -8.78 -18.28 -23.65
N SER A 298 -9.13 -16.99 -23.69
CA SER A 298 -8.86 -16.01 -22.63
C SER A 298 -10.16 -15.37 -22.12
N TYR A 299 -10.04 -14.20 -21.50
CA TYR A 299 -11.14 -13.48 -20.88
C TYR A 299 -11.03 -11.98 -21.19
N GLY A 300 -12.15 -11.26 -21.24
CA GLY A 300 -12.17 -9.83 -21.45
C GLY A 300 -13.20 -9.13 -20.57
N LEU A 301 -12.85 -7.95 -20.05
CA LEU A 301 -13.79 -7.06 -19.40
C LEU A 301 -14.56 -6.27 -20.48
N LEU A 302 -15.86 -6.11 -20.32
CA LEU A 302 -16.71 -5.49 -21.34
C LEU A 302 -16.93 -4.00 -21.05
N PRO A 303 -16.35 -3.10 -21.86
CA PRO A 303 -16.73 -1.68 -21.84
C PRO A 303 -18.13 -1.48 -22.43
N HIS A 304 -18.64 -0.25 -22.35
CA HIS A 304 -19.96 0.13 -22.86
C HIS A 304 -20.20 -0.24 -24.33
N ASP A 305 -19.18 -0.08 -25.17
CA ASP A 305 -19.18 -0.32 -26.62
C ASP A 305 -18.74 -1.76 -26.97
N ALA A 306 -18.81 -2.70 -26.03
CA ALA A 306 -18.57 -4.11 -26.31
C ALA A 306 -19.64 -4.67 -27.26
N ASP A 307 -19.19 -5.37 -28.30
CA ASP A 307 -20.02 -6.10 -29.25
C ASP A 307 -19.83 -7.60 -29.04
N LEU A 308 -20.91 -8.31 -28.67
CA LEU A 308 -20.90 -9.77 -28.50
C LEU A 308 -20.49 -10.52 -29.78
N ALA A 309 -20.68 -9.93 -30.96
CA ALA A 309 -20.25 -10.52 -32.23
C ALA A 309 -18.75 -10.33 -32.51
N ASN A 310 -18.07 -9.43 -31.77
CA ASN A 310 -16.67 -9.08 -32.01
C ASN A 310 -15.89 -8.76 -30.71
N LEU A 311 -16.07 -9.59 -29.69
CA LEU A 311 -15.45 -9.39 -28.37
C LEU A 311 -13.93 -9.27 -28.43
N ALA A 312 -13.26 -9.93 -29.37
CA ALA A 312 -11.81 -9.83 -29.55
C ALA A 312 -11.33 -8.39 -29.83
N ALA A 313 -12.10 -7.61 -30.59
CA ALA A 313 -11.76 -6.23 -30.92
C ALA A 313 -12.34 -5.21 -29.94
N THR A 314 -13.52 -5.49 -29.36
CA THR A 314 -14.30 -4.51 -28.59
C THR A 314 -14.23 -4.68 -27.07
N SER A 315 -13.67 -5.77 -26.56
CA SER A 315 -13.42 -5.94 -25.13
C SER A 315 -12.07 -5.36 -24.68
N LEU A 316 -11.92 -5.20 -23.37
CA LEU A 316 -10.63 -5.10 -22.72
C LEU A 316 -10.12 -6.53 -22.49
N THR A 317 -9.50 -7.12 -23.52
CA THR A 317 -8.93 -8.48 -23.42
C THR A 317 -7.92 -8.55 -22.28
N ALA A 318 -7.75 -9.74 -21.70
CA ALA A 318 -6.79 -9.97 -20.61
C ALA A 318 -5.40 -9.44 -20.99
N GLU A 319 -4.92 -9.76 -22.19
CA GLU A 319 -3.64 -9.27 -22.71
C GLU A 319 -3.56 -7.74 -22.67
N LEU A 320 -4.55 -7.04 -23.23
CA LEU A 320 -4.54 -5.58 -23.31
C LEU A 320 -4.65 -4.93 -21.93
N PHE A 321 -5.51 -5.48 -21.07
CA PHE A 321 -5.67 -5.01 -19.70
C PHE A 321 -4.37 -5.21 -18.91
N HIS A 322 -3.76 -6.39 -18.99
CA HIS A 322 -2.48 -6.70 -18.34
C HIS A 322 -1.35 -5.78 -18.83
N GLN A 323 -1.27 -5.49 -20.13
CA GLN A 323 -0.30 -4.54 -20.68
C GLN A 323 -0.46 -3.14 -20.08
N ARG A 324 -1.69 -2.64 -19.91
CA ARG A 324 -1.93 -1.34 -19.27
C ARG A 324 -1.61 -1.36 -17.78
N ILE A 325 -1.94 -2.45 -17.10
CA ILE A 325 -1.62 -2.66 -15.69
C ILE A 325 -0.09 -2.69 -15.46
N ALA A 326 0.67 -3.33 -16.35
CA ALA A 326 2.14 -3.37 -16.28
C ALA A 326 2.73 -1.95 -16.26
N LYS A 327 2.27 -1.06 -17.14
CA LYS A 327 2.71 0.35 -17.16
C LYS A 327 2.40 1.10 -15.86
N ILE A 328 1.27 0.80 -15.22
CA ILE A 328 0.93 1.40 -13.93
C ILE A 328 1.93 0.95 -12.86
N ARG A 329 2.30 -0.34 -12.83
CA ARG A 329 3.25 -0.90 -11.85
C ARG A 329 4.66 -0.36 -11.98
N GLU A 330 5.10 -0.03 -13.20
CA GLU A 330 6.41 0.58 -13.42
C GLU A 330 6.55 1.94 -12.72
N ARG A 331 5.42 2.58 -12.38
CA ARG A 331 5.39 3.96 -11.86
C ARG A 331 4.80 4.05 -10.46
N ALA A 332 3.71 3.35 -10.19
CA ALA A 332 3.06 3.33 -8.90
C ALA A 332 3.81 2.40 -7.93
N LYS A 333 3.92 2.80 -6.67
CA LYS A 333 4.52 1.93 -5.62
C LYS A 333 3.59 0.80 -5.24
N ARG A 334 2.28 1.03 -5.34
CA ARG A 334 1.23 0.09 -4.94
C ARG A 334 0.12 0.07 -5.96
N LEU A 335 -0.44 -1.10 -6.22
CA LEU A 335 -1.57 -1.29 -7.13
C LEU A 335 -2.64 -2.15 -6.44
N VAL A 336 -3.87 -1.65 -6.41
CA VAL A 336 -5.04 -2.39 -5.94
C VAL A 336 -6.06 -2.43 -7.08
N VAL A 337 -6.42 -3.63 -7.51
CA VAL A 337 -7.45 -3.86 -8.53
C VAL A 337 -8.65 -4.53 -7.87
N VAL A 338 -9.82 -3.91 -7.97
CA VAL A 338 -11.08 -4.43 -7.44
C VAL A 338 -12.01 -4.72 -8.60
N LEU A 339 -12.38 -5.98 -8.77
CA LEU A 339 -13.18 -6.46 -9.89
C LEU A 339 -14.55 -6.90 -9.36
N ASN A 340 -15.54 -6.03 -9.52
CA ASN A 340 -16.96 -6.30 -9.29
C ASN A 340 -17.62 -6.73 -10.60
N CYS A 341 -17.05 -7.76 -11.22
CA CYS A 341 -17.53 -8.23 -12.51
C CYS A 341 -18.75 -9.11 -12.29
N CYS A 342 -19.94 -8.53 -12.51
CA CYS A 342 -21.18 -9.27 -12.56
C CYS A 342 -21.12 -10.23 -13.74
N HIS A 343 -20.91 -11.49 -13.40
CA HIS A 343 -21.28 -12.62 -14.21
C HIS A 343 -22.73 -12.44 -14.67
N ALA A 344 -22.93 -12.23 -15.97
CA ALA A 344 -24.20 -11.84 -16.55
C ALA A 344 -25.33 -12.86 -16.29
N GLY A 345 -26.54 -12.33 -16.16
CA GLY A 345 -27.73 -13.03 -15.70
C GLY A 345 -27.87 -12.81 -14.20
N GLY A 346 -28.39 -11.64 -13.82
CA GLY A 346 -28.63 -11.30 -12.42
C GLY A 346 -29.40 -12.43 -11.77
N VAL A 347 -28.74 -13.18 -10.89
CA VAL A 347 -29.50 -14.10 -10.07
C VAL A 347 -30.33 -13.21 -9.14
N GLY A 348 -31.64 -13.25 -9.27
CA GLY A 348 -32.58 -12.37 -8.57
C GLY A 348 -33.34 -11.38 -9.46
N ASP A 349 -32.96 -11.23 -10.72
CA ASP A 349 -33.80 -10.61 -11.75
C ASP A 349 -34.07 -11.65 -12.84
N GLU A 350 -35.34 -11.82 -13.23
CA GLU A 350 -35.65 -12.55 -14.46
C GLU A 350 -34.78 -12.00 -15.61
N VAL A 351 -34.30 -12.89 -16.50
CA VAL A 351 -33.36 -12.70 -17.64
C VAL A 351 -31.93 -13.18 -17.27
N LEU A 352 -31.49 -14.39 -17.63
CA LEU A 352 -31.44 -15.00 -18.97
C LEU A 352 -31.62 -16.53 -18.89
N SER A 353 -32.72 -17.01 -19.46
CA SER A 353 -32.83 -18.41 -19.91
C SER A 353 -31.80 -18.67 -21.00
N ALA A 354 -31.19 -19.85 -20.98
CA ALA A 354 -30.15 -20.34 -21.88
C ALA A 354 -30.65 -20.60 -23.32
N THR A 355 -31.40 -19.65 -23.91
CA THR A 355 -31.89 -19.69 -25.28
C THR A 355 -31.26 -18.57 -26.11
N GLY A 356 -29.99 -18.77 -26.48
CA GLY A 356 -29.33 -18.17 -27.66
C GLY A 356 -28.79 -16.73 -27.54
N GLY A 357 -27.46 -16.59 -27.49
CA GLY A 357 -26.74 -15.38 -27.93
C GLY A 357 -26.60 -14.21 -26.95
N GLY A 358 -26.99 -14.40 -25.68
CA GLY A 358 -26.70 -13.47 -24.58
C GLY A 358 -25.36 -13.74 -23.91
N PRO A 359 -24.91 -12.87 -22.99
CA PRO A 359 -23.67 -13.07 -22.24
C PRO A 359 -23.72 -14.38 -21.46
N THR A 360 -22.62 -15.14 -21.46
CA THR A 360 -22.51 -16.38 -20.68
C THR A 360 -22.63 -16.08 -19.19
N GLY A 361 -22.10 -14.90 -18.80
CA GLY A 361 -21.52 -14.74 -17.51
C GLY A 361 -20.48 -15.83 -17.35
N ALA A 362 -19.20 -15.53 -17.46
CA ALA A 362 -18.17 -16.41 -16.92
C ALA A 362 -17.42 -15.56 -15.90
N ALA A 363 -17.05 -16.11 -14.75
CA ALA A 363 -16.13 -15.37 -13.89
C ALA A 363 -14.74 -15.50 -14.54
N PRO A 364 -13.87 -14.48 -14.40
CA PRO A 364 -12.52 -14.57 -14.96
C PRO A 364 -11.81 -15.83 -14.44
N PRO A 365 -11.11 -16.59 -15.29
CA PRO A 365 -10.35 -17.75 -14.83
C PRO A 365 -9.15 -17.31 -13.97
N PRO A 366 -8.55 -18.19 -13.15
CA PRO A 366 -7.34 -17.87 -12.39
C PRO A 366 -6.21 -17.23 -13.22
N ALA A 367 -6.05 -17.66 -14.48
CA ALA A 367 -5.06 -17.11 -15.41
C ALA A 367 -5.28 -15.62 -15.73
N PHE A 368 -6.49 -15.08 -15.56
CA PHE A 368 -6.77 -13.66 -15.69
C PHE A 368 -6.21 -12.85 -14.49
N TYR A 369 -6.30 -13.39 -13.27
CA TYR A 369 -5.92 -12.66 -12.05
C TYR A 369 -4.45 -12.76 -11.70
N ARG A 370 -3.79 -13.91 -11.94
CA ARG A 370 -2.39 -14.12 -11.51
C ARG A 370 -1.43 -13.06 -12.07
N PRO A 371 -1.49 -12.68 -13.36
CA PRO A 371 -0.66 -11.61 -13.88
C PRO A 371 -0.96 -10.26 -13.26
N LEU A 372 -2.18 -10.06 -12.72
CA LEU A 372 -2.63 -8.82 -12.05
C LEU A 372 -2.06 -8.64 -10.63
N ALA A 373 -1.43 -9.66 -10.05
CA ALA A 373 -0.90 -9.63 -8.69
C ALA A 373 0.59 -10.02 -8.61
N ALA A 374 1.38 -9.73 -9.64
CA ALA A 374 2.76 -10.21 -9.80
C ALA A 374 3.80 -9.22 -9.27
N GLY A 375 4.51 -9.58 -8.20
CA GLY A 375 5.49 -8.74 -7.49
C GLY A 375 4.91 -8.10 -6.22
N SER A 376 5.76 -7.39 -5.48
CA SER A 376 5.38 -6.75 -4.23
C SER A 376 4.44 -5.54 -4.44
N GLY A 377 3.58 -5.28 -3.45
CA GLY A 377 2.70 -4.11 -3.46
C GLY A 377 1.49 -4.20 -4.41
N GLN A 378 1.11 -5.40 -4.83
CA GLN A 378 0.02 -5.61 -5.80
C GLN A 378 -1.06 -6.54 -5.27
N VAL A 379 -2.29 -6.08 -5.34
CA VAL A 379 -3.46 -6.79 -4.81
C VAL A 379 -4.58 -6.79 -5.84
N VAL A 380 -5.25 -7.93 -5.95
CA VAL A 380 -6.54 -8.02 -6.65
C VAL A 380 -7.60 -8.57 -5.71
N ILE A 381 -8.74 -7.88 -5.64
CA ILE A 381 -9.94 -8.38 -4.96
C ILE A 381 -11.01 -8.60 -6.01
N SER A 382 -11.49 -9.83 -6.14
CA SER A 382 -12.61 -10.19 -7.02
C SER A 382 -13.89 -10.40 -6.22
N SER A 383 -15.04 -10.06 -6.81
CA SER A 383 -16.35 -10.15 -6.15
C SER A 383 -16.85 -11.57 -5.91
N ALA A 384 -16.31 -12.56 -6.62
CA ALA A 384 -16.66 -13.97 -6.52
C ALA A 384 -15.48 -14.87 -6.94
N ARG A 385 -15.52 -16.14 -6.55
CA ARG A 385 -14.58 -17.16 -7.06
C ARG A 385 -14.81 -17.45 -8.56
N PRO A 386 -13.81 -17.97 -9.30
CA PRO A 386 -13.92 -18.27 -10.73
C PRO A 386 -15.07 -19.21 -11.14
N THR A 387 -15.60 -20.01 -10.22
CA THR A 387 -16.72 -20.93 -10.46
C THR A 387 -18.07 -20.40 -9.97
N GLN A 388 -18.08 -19.23 -9.34
CA GLN A 388 -19.24 -18.65 -8.67
C GLN A 388 -19.82 -17.46 -9.42
N LYS A 389 -21.07 -17.14 -9.09
CA LYS A 389 -21.82 -16.00 -9.61
C LYS A 389 -21.69 -14.82 -8.64
N SER A 390 -21.85 -13.59 -9.12
CA SER A 390 -21.96 -12.40 -8.28
C SER A 390 -23.41 -11.92 -8.23
N GLY A 391 -23.92 -11.62 -7.03
CA GLY A 391 -25.28 -11.17 -6.79
C GLY A 391 -25.52 -9.76 -7.35
N ALA A 392 -26.59 -9.62 -8.14
CA ALA A 392 -26.90 -8.37 -8.83
C ALA A 392 -27.44 -7.27 -7.91
N ARG A 393 -28.01 -7.65 -6.75
CA ARG A 393 -28.64 -6.76 -5.77
C ARG A 393 -28.32 -7.21 -4.35
N SER A 394 -27.89 -6.28 -3.50
CA SER A 394 -27.83 -6.52 -2.05
C SER A 394 -29.23 -6.57 -1.45
N GLN A 395 -29.41 -7.34 -0.38
CA GLN A 395 -30.67 -7.39 0.36
C GLN A 395 -31.00 -6.02 0.98
N ALA A 396 -30.01 -5.37 1.60
CA ALA A 396 -30.19 -4.12 2.33
C ALA A 396 -30.12 -2.89 1.43
N SER A 397 -29.37 -2.97 0.34
CA SER A 397 -29.18 -1.88 -0.63
C SER A 397 -29.42 -2.37 -2.06
N PRO A 398 -30.68 -2.60 -2.48
CA PRO A 398 -31.00 -3.24 -3.76
C PRO A 398 -30.59 -2.42 -5.00
N GLN A 399 -30.27 -1.14 -4.85
CA GLN A 399 -29.70 -0.29 -5.90
C GLN A 399 -28.21 -0.55 -6.20
N HIS A 400 -27.56 -1.39 -5.40
CA HIS A 400 -26.14 -1.75 -5.48
C HIS A 400 -25.97 -3.26 -5.68
N THR A 401 -24.87 -3.70 -6.29
CA THR A 401 -24.58 -5.16 -6.32
C THR A 401 -24.32 -5.64 -4.90
N THR A 402 -24.47 -6.95 -4.65
CA THR A 402 -24.18 -7.52 -3.32
C THR A 402 -22.76 -7.17 -2.87
N PHE A 403 -21.78 -7.29 -3.76
CA PHE A 403 -20.40 -6.92 -3.46
C PHE A 403 -20.20 -5.40 -3.31
N GLY A 404 -20.79 -4.61 -4.21
CA GLY A 404 -20.67 -3.16 -4.20
C GLY A 404 -21.23 -2.52 -2.93
N ALA A 405 -22.39 -2.99 -2.45
CA ALA A 405 -22.98 -2.54 -1.19
C ALA A 405 -22.02 -2.72 0.00
N HIS A 406 -21.48 -3.93 0.16
CA HIS A 406 -20.57 -4.22 1.28
C HIS A 406 -19.19 -3.56 1.13
N LEU A 407 -18.71 -3.32 -0.10
CA LEU A 407 -17.51 -2.51 -0.33
C LEU A 407 -17.72 -1.07 0.14
N LEU A 408 -18.87 -0.48 -0.16
CA LEU A 408 -19.21 0.87 0.29
C LEU A 408 -19.33 0.92 1.82
N ASP A 409 -19.98 -0.06 2.44
CA ASP A 409 -20.15 -0.10 3.90
C ASP A 409 -18.81 -0.29 4.62
N ALA A 410 -17.93 -1.15 4.10
CA ALA A 410 -16.57 -1.32 4.60
C ALA A 410 -15.83 0.03 4.66
N LEU A 411 -15.85 0.79 3.56
CA LEU A 411 -15.17 2.08 3.44
C LEU A 411 -15.89 3.22 4.19
N ARG A 412 -17.18 3.05 4.56
CA ARG A 412 -17.89 3.92 5.52
C ARG A 412 -17.53 3.63 6.98
N GLY A 413 -16.56 2.76 7.22
CA GLY A 413 -16.00 2.51 8.56
C GLY A 413 -16.49 1.21 9.19
N GLN A 414 -17.21 0.36 8.46
CA GLN A 414 -17.62 -0.96 8.96
C GLN A 414 -16.49 -2.00 8.84
N ALA A 415 -15.43 -1.74 8.07
CA ALA A 415 -14.27 -2.62 8.01
C ALA A 415 -13.56 -2.68 9.37
N PRO A 416 -13.21 -3.88 9.88
CA PRO A 416 -12.58 -4.02 11.18
C PRO A 416 -11.21 -3.31 11.16
N GLY A 417 -10.91 -2.53 12.20
CA GLY A 417 -9.60 -1.88 12.35
C GLY A 417 -9.65 -0.46 12.91
N GLN A 418 -8.51 0.01 13.41
CA GLN A 418 -8.40 1.27 14.15
C GLN A 418 -7.29 2.19 13.62
N GLY A 419 -6.58 1.76 12.56
CA GLY A 419 -5.55 2.56 11.89
C GLY A 419 -6.12 3.72 11.08
N ALA A 420 -5.23 4.65 10.69
CA ALA A 420 -5.59 5.85 9.91
C ALA A 420 -6.14 5.53 8.51
N GLY A 421 -5.72 4.42 7.92
CA GLY A 421 -6.23 3.92 6.65
C GLY A 421 -7.10 2.68 6.83
N VAL A 422 -8.00 2.45 5.88
CA VAL A 422 -8.59 1.13 5.65
C VAL A 422 -7.61 0.34 4.78
N GLY A 423 -7.07 -0.75 5.31
CA GLY A 423 -6.13 -1.62 4.62
C GLY A 423 -6.83 -2.63 3.69
N VAL A 424 -6.12 -3.14 2.68
CA VAL A 424 -6.60 -4.21 1.78
C VAL A 424 -7.03 -5.47 2.55
N PHE A 425 -6.34 -5.81 3.63
CA PHE A 425 -6.64 -6.98 4.44
C PHE A 425 -7.95 -6.79 5.21
N GLU A 426 -8.09 -5.65 5.90
CA GLU A 426 -9.30 -5.28 6.65
C GLU A 426 -10.53 -5.24 5.73
N LEU A 427 -10.35 -4.60 4.57
CA LEU A 427 -11.38 -4.55 3.54
C LEU A 427 -11.78 -5.95 3.08
N PHE A 428 -10.80 -6.81 2.78
CA PHE A 428 -11.09 -8.16 2.31
C PHE A 428 -11.78 -9.01 3.37
N ALA A 429 -11.33 -8.97 4.63
CA ALA A 429 -11.98 -9.71 5.71
C ALA A 429 -13.44 -9.30 5.90
N TYR A 430 -13.74 -8.00 5.85
CA TYR A 430 -15.13 -7.53 5.89
C TYR A 430 -15.96 -8.09 4.73
N LEU A 431 -15.44 -7.99 3.50
CA LEU A 431 -16.12 -8.49 2.31
C LEU A 431 -16.35 -10.01 2.39
N ARG A 432 -15.36 -10.77 2.87
CA ARG A 432 -15.46 -12.23 3.05
C ARG A 432 -16.52 -12.64 4.07
N ALA A 433 -16.72 -11.85 5.12
CA ALA A 433 -17.76 -12.14 6.10
C ALA A 433 -19.16 -11.75 5.59
N ARG A 434 -19.30 -10.58 4.97
CA ARG A 434 -20.61 -9.98 4.69
C ARG A 434 -21.22 -10.36 3.35
N VAL A 435 -20.39 -10.50 2.30
CA VAL A 435 -20.89 -10.81 0.95
C VAL A 435 -21.57 -12.18 0.87
N PRO A 436 -20.98 -13.29 1.39
CA PRO A 436 -21.64 -14.59 1.36
C PRO A 436 -22.93 -14.61 2.18
N ALA A 437 -22.94 -13.95 3.33
CA ALA A 437 -24.12 -13.87 4.20
C ALA A 437 -25.29 -13.15 3.53
N ASP A 438 -25.01 -12.03 2.84
CA ASP A 438 -26.02 -11.32 2.05
C ASP A 438 -26.46 -12.19 0.86
N ALA A 439 -25.52 -12.70 0.05
CA ALA A 439 -25.83 -13.44 -1.18
C ALA A 439 -26.83 -14.61 -1.00
N GLN A 440 -26.88 -15.25 0.17
CA GLN A 440 -27.82 -16.35 0.46
C GLN A 440 -29.32 -16.00 0.28
N HIS A 441 -29.69 -14.71 0.33
CA HIS A 441 -31.07 -14.30 0.06
C HIS A 441 -31.48 -14.50 -1.40
N ILE A 442 -30.50 -14.55 -2.31
CA ILE A 442 -30.69 -14.75 -3.74
C ILE A 442 -30.77 -16.25 -4.05
N ARG A 443 -31.71 -16.66 -4.93
CA ARG A 443 -31.85 -18.05 -5.36
C ARG A 443 -31.32 -18.26 -6.78
N TYR A 444 -30.29 -19.09 -6.93
CA TYR A 444 -29.76 -19.55 -8.23
C TYR A 444 -29.98 -21.05 -8.40
N GLN A 445 -30.58 -21.48 -9.51
CA GLN A 445 -30.77 -22.90 -9.82
C GLN A 445 -31.39 -23.70 -8.66
N GLY A 446 -32.35 -23.09 -7.95
CA GLY A 446 -33.06 -23.71 -6.81
C GLY A 446 -32.29 -23.72 -5.48
N LYS A 447 -31.08 -23.14 -5.40
CA LYS A 447 -30.26 -23.07 -4.19
C LYS A 447 -29.93 -21.61 -3.82
N PRO A 448 -29.60 -21.30 -2.55
CA PRO A 448 -28.99 -20.01 -2.20
C PRO A 448 -27.76 -19.73 -3.07
N LEU A 449 -27.57 -18.48 -3.46
CA LEU A 449 -26.40 -18.06 -4.24
C LEU A 449 -25.14 -18.21 -3.39
N GLU A 450 -24.20 -19.00 -3.88
CA GLU A 450 -22.84 -19.02 -3.35
C GLU A 450 -22.03 -17.92 -4.01
N GLN A 451 -21.64 -16.92 -3.22
CA GLN A 451 -20.77 -15.85 -3.66
C GLN A 451 -19.70 -15.60 -2.61
N GLU A 452 -18.46 -15.87 -2.98
CA GLU A 452 -17.30 -15.70 -2.12
C GLU A 452 -16.28 -14.78 -2.77
N PRO A 453 -16.04 -13.57 -2.21
CA PRO A 453 -14.95 -12.72 -2.68
C PRO A 453 -13.61 -13.45 -2.65
N LEU A 454 -12.70 -13.11 -3.56
CA LEU A 454 -11.39 -13.75 -3.67
C LEU A 454 -10.28 -12.72 -3.66
N PHE A 455 -9.15 -13.07 -3.05
CA PHE A 455 -7.97 -12.22 -2.93
C PHE A 455 -6.81 -12.85 -3.69
N TYR A 456 -6.13 -12.07 -4.53
CA TYR A 456 -4.91 -12.47 -5.21
C TYR A 456 -3.75 -11.54 -4.85
N ALA A 457 -2.62 -12.16 -4.49
CA ALA A 457 -1.34 -11.53 -4.23
C ALA A 457 -0.22 -12.56 -4.44
N SER A 458 0.98 -12.10 -4.82
CA SER A 458 2.17 -12.97 -4.90
C SER A 458 3.18 -12.66 -3.79
N GLN A 459 3.43 -11.37 -3.53
CA GLN A 459 4.32 -10.88 -2.48
C GLN A 459 3.65 -9.66 -1.83
N LEU A 460 3.39 -9.73 -0.52
CA LEU A 460 2.66 -8.68 0.21
C LEU A 460 3.40 -8.38 1.51
N ASP A 461 4.27 -7.38 1.42
CA ASP A 461 5.15 -7.02 2.53
C ASP A 461 4.44 -6.05 3.51
N ASP A 462 3.33 -5.44 3.09
CA ASP A 462 2.64 -4.38 3.83
C ASP A 462 1.11 -4.42 3.64
N ASN A 463 0.35 -3.94 4.63
CA ASN A 463 -1.10 -3.78 4.53
C ASN A 463 -1.42 -2.47 3.77
N ILE A 464 -1.55 -2.58 2.45
CA ILE A 464 -1.78 -1.43 1.56
C ILE A 464 -3.07 -0.70 1.96
N ALA A 465 -2.95 0.57 2.36
CA ALA A 465 -4.12 1.42 2.56
C ALA A 465 -4.82 1.70 1.23
N VAL A 466 -6.13 1.46 1.18
CA VAL A 466 -7.00 1.76 0.03
C VAL A 466 -7.77 3.06 0.20
N ALA A 467 -7.89 3.57 1.41
CA ALA A 467 -8.57 4.82 1.74
C ALA A 467 -8.15 5.28 3.13
N LEU A 468 -8.45 6.53 3.50
CA LEU A 468 -8.50 6.88 4.91
C LEU A 468 -9.70 6.23 5.59
N ARG A 469 -9.56 6.03 6.90
CA ARG A 469 -10.63 5.58 7.77
C ARG A 469 -11.49 6.77 8.20
N PRO A 470 -12.83 6.67 8.12
CA PRO A 470 -13.71 7.74 8.59
C PRO A 470 -13.45 8.09 10.04
N GLY A 471 -13.32 9.40 10.33
CA GLY A 471 -13.24 9.91 11.70
C GLY A 471 -12.02 9.45 12.52
N TRP A 472 -10.90 9.06 11.90
CA TRP A 472 -9.70 8.63 12.64
C TRP A 472 -9.23 9.66 13.68
N GLN A 473 -9.02 9.20 14.92
CA GLN A 473 -8.63 10.02 16.07
C GLN A 473 -7.24 9.67 16.66
N GLY A 474 -6.36 8.99 15.92
CA GLY A 474 -5.01 8.68 16.41
C GLY A 474 -4.75 7.23 16.86
N GLY A 475 -5.57 6.27 16.42
CA GLY A 475 -5.42 4.85 16.77
C GLY A 475 -4.46 4.05 15.87
N THR A 476 -3.95 2.94 16.41
CA THR A 476 -3.23 1.88 15.67
C THR A 476 -4.08 0.61 15.60
N LEU A 477 -3.88 -0.21 14.57
CA LEU A 477 -4.49 -1.53 14.50
C LEU A 477 -3.98 -2.40 15.66
N GLY A 478 -4.86 -3.18 16.29
CA GLY A 478 -4.43 -4.19 17.26
C GLY A 478 -3.61 -5.27 16.53
N ALA A 479 -2.39 -5.55 17.00
CA ALA A 479 -1.49 -6.50 16.35
C ALA A 479 -2.12 -7.89 16.13
N ASP A 480 -2.99 -8.32 17.05
CA ASP A 480 -3.74 -9.58 16.95
C ASP A 480 -4.74 -9.58 15.77
N LEU A 481 -5.54 -8.52 15.62
CA LEU A 481 -6.46 -8.39 14.47
C LEU A 481 -5.67 -8.34 13.17
N GLU A 482 -4.55 -7.62 13.14
CA GLU A 482 -3.69 -7.58 11.95
C GLU A 482 -3.18 -8.98 11.56
N GLN A 483 -2.72 -9.76 12.55
CA GLN A 483 -2.25 -11.11 12.33
C GLN A 483 -3.36 -12.06 11.86
N GLN A 484 -4.55 -11.98 12.45
CA GLN A 484 -5.71 -12.80 12.07
C GLN A 484 -6.15 -12.52 10.63
N VAL A 485 -6.24 -11.24 10.26
CA VAL A 485 -6.67 -10.82 8.92
C VAL A 485 -5.60 -11.20 7.88
N ARG A 486 -4.31 -11.03 8.19
CA ARG A 486 -3.21 -11.53 7.34
C ARG A 486 -3.28 -13.06 7.17
N ARG A 487 -3.54 -13.81 8.25
CA ARG A 487 -3.69 -15.27 8.19
C ARG A 487 -4.87 -15.70 7.32
N LEU A 488 -6.01 -15.02 7.42
CA LEU A 488 -7.17 -15.26 6.56
C LEU A 488 -6.82 -15.08 5.08
N ALA A 489 -6.12 -14.00 4.72
CA ALA A 489 -5.70 -13.76 3.34
C ALA A 489 -4.78 -14.87 2.81
N VAL A 490 -3.82 -15.33 3.62
CA VAL A 490 -2.93 -16.44 3.27
C VAL A 490 -3.69 -17.75 3.07
N LEU A 491 -4.65 -18.07 3.94
CA LEU A 491 -5.46 -19.28 3.81
C LEU A 491 -6.28 -19.30 2.52
N GLU A 492 -6.87 -18.17 2.13
CA GLU A 492 -7.64 -18.05 0.89
C GLU A 492 -6.77 -18.28 -0.37
N LEU A 493 -5.53 -17.79 -0.35
CA LEU A 493 -4.56 -18.06 -1.41
C LEU A 493 -4.16 -19.54 -1.46
N GLN A 494 -3.98 -20.18 -0.30
CA GLN A 494 -3.66 -21.60 -0.22
C GLN A 494 -4.80 -22.47 -0.76
N LEU A 495 -6.05 -22.13 -0.43
CA LEU A 495 -7.24 -22.81 -0.95
C LEU A 495 -7.37 -22.69 -2.47
N GLU A 496 -6.98 -21.56 -3.05
CA GLU A 496 -6.96 -21.37 -4.51
C GLU A 496 -5.88 -22.21 -5.20
N LEU A 497 -4.68 -22.30 -4.61
CA LEU A 497 -3.53 -22.98 -5.22
C LEU A 497 -3.55 -24.50 -5.03
N ALA A 498 -3.87 -24.98 -3.83
CA ALA A 498 -3.76 -26.38 -3.44
C ALA A 498 -5.10 -27.14 -3.50
N GLY A 499 -6.21 -26.42 -3.70
CA GLY A 499 -7.57 -26.97 -3.64
C GLY A 499 -8.14 -27.01 -2.22
N GLU A 500 -9.44 -27.21 -2.12
CA GLU A 500 -10.18 -27.20 -0.86
C GLU A 500 -9.90 -28.46 -0.03
N THR A 501 -9.13 -28.31 1.06
CA THR A 501 -8.97 -29.37 2.06
C THR A 501 -9.81 -29.07 3.30
N ALA A 502 -10.37 -30.10 3.92
CA ALA A 502 -11.24 -29.96 5.09
C ALA A 502 -10.56 -29.19 6.24
N SER A 503 -9.25 -29.36 6.42
CA SER A 503 -8.47 -28.65 7.45
C SER A 503 -8.34 -27.16 7.17
N LEU A 504 -8.06 -26.77 5.92
CA LEU A 504 -7.93 -25.36 5.55
C LEU A 504 -9.29 -24.65 5.63
N LEU A 505 -10.37 -25.32 5.24
CA LEU A 505 -11.74 -24.80 5.38
C LEU A 505 -12.12 -24.58 6.85
N ALA A 506 -11.82 -25.54 7.73
CA ALA A 506 -12.12 -25.41 9.15
C ALA A 506 -11.35 -24.26 9.83
N GLU A 507 -10.06 -24.09 9.50
CA GLU A 507 -9.26 -22.97 10.03
C GLU A 507 -9.78 -21.62 9.54
N ARG A 508 -10.12 -21.52 8.25
CA ARG A 508 -10.72 -20.33 7.64
C ARG A 508 -12.01 -19.93 8.37
N ASP A 509 -12.92 -20.88 8.58
CA ASP A 509 -14.23 -20.61 9.18
C ASP A 509 -14.11 -20.17 10.64
N ALA A 510 -13.17 -20.75 11.38
CA ALA A 510 -12.86 -20.34 12.75
C ALA A 510 -12.33 -18.91 12.83
N LEU A 511 -11.40 -18.53 11.94
CA LEU A 511 -10.86 -17.17 11.86
C LEU A 511 -11.93 -16.15 11.49
N LEU A 512 -12.79 -16.46 10.52
CA LEU A 512 -13.90 -15.57 10.14
C LEU A 512 -14.85 -15.31 11.31
N ALA A 513 -15.15 -16.34 12.12
CA ALA A 513 -15.98 -16.19 13.32
C ALA A 513 -15.31 -15.27 14.36
N GLN A 514 -14.00 -15.40 14.56
CA GLN A 514 -13.24 -14.55 15.48
C GLN A 514 -13.23 -13.09 15.03
N ILE A 515 -12.88 -12.83 13.77
CA ILE A 515 -12.85 -11.48 13.19
C ILE A 515 -14.22 -10.81 13.31
N THR A 516 -15.30 -11.53 12.96
CA THR A 516 -16.67 -10.99 13.03
C THR A 516 -17.12 -10.69 14.46
N SER A 517 -16.61 -11.45 15.44
CA SER A 517 -16.91 -11.21 16.87
C SER A 517 -16.15 -10.02 17.46
N ALA A 518 -15.03 -9.63 16.85
CA ALA A 518 -14.16 -8.55 17.33
C ALA A 518 -14.63 -7.15 16.91
N GLY A 519 -15.67 -7.06 16.08
CA GLY A 519 -16.16 -5.81 15.46
C GLY A 519 -15.70 -5.72 14.03
#